data_AF-A0A7J2NFR4-F1
#
_entry.id   AF-A0A7J2NFR4-F1
#
_cell.length_a   1.000
_cell.length_b   1.000
_cell.length_c   1.000
_cell.angle_alpha   90.00
_cell.angle_beta   90.00
_cell.angle_gamma   90.00
#
_symmetry.space_group_name_H-M   'P 1'
#
loop_
_entity.id
_entity.type
_entity.pdbx_description
1 polymer ?
#
loop_
_entity_poly.entity_id
_entity_poly.type
_entity_poly.pdbx_seq_one_letter_code
_entity_poly.pdbx_strand_id
1 'polypeptide(L)'
;MKGKLIVAILMIIFVISIVKANPSGTGINIEDSETFDGETAISTPAVGGNVSEMTLTQTTQTQLWSAFYGNLSGETALKGSSGDTIFDWGAITYTKAYVFMTRLASVNWGTIIGASISHIENEDTALGMDGETEAINNTRTDASTWPDIDYGSAISVNYGIDMTSGSGWRSPILYDSTNAGLIFGVYVNSSGQAFNSQDADYQIMIPTGDVTRDYYVYAFME
;
A
#
# COMPACT_ATOMS: atom_id res chain seq x y z
N MET A 1 19.89 53.59 -13.57
CA MET A 1 20.25 52.50 -12.63
C MET A 1 19.05 51.85 -11.93
N LYS A 2 17.92 52.54 -11.69
CA LYS A 2 16.75 51.98 -10.98
C LYS A 2 16.04 50.81 -11.71
N GLY A 3 16.04 50.78 -13.04
CA GLY A 3 15.41 49.70 -13.81
C GLY A 3 16.15 48.35 -13.79
N LYS A 4 17.48 48.35 -13.62
CA LYS A 4 18.28 47.10 -13.55
C LYS A 4 18.13 46.39 -12.18
N LEU A 5 17.83 47.16 -11.12
CA LEU A 5 17.60 46.62 -9.77
C LEU A 5 16.24 45.90 -9.67
N ILE A 6 15.21 46.42 -10.34
CA ILE A 6 13.86 45.80 -10.35
C ILE A 6 13.85 44.49 -11.15
N VAL A 7 14.59 44.41 -12.26
CA VAL A 7 14.73 43.17 -13.05
C VAL A 7 15.50 42.09 -12.26
N ALA A 8 16.52 42.47 -11.50
CA ALA A 8 17.24 41.53 -10.64
C ALA A 8 16.38 41.00 -9.48
N ILE A 9 15.53 41.84 -8.88
CA ILE A 9 14.59 41.43 -7.83
C ILE A 9 13.46 40.55 -8.40
N LEU A 10 12.96 40.83 -9.60
CA LEU A 10 11.97 39.97 -10.29
C LEU A 10 12.55 38.63 -10.74
N MET A 11 13.84 38.54 -11.09
CA MET A 11 14.51 37.27 -11.40
C MET A 11 14.71 36.39 -10.16
N ILE A 12 14.98 36.99 -9.00
CA ILE A 12 15.17 36.26 -7.73
C ILE A 12 13.83 35.73 -7.18
N ILE A 13 12.71 36.37 -7.49
CA ILE A 13 11.37 35.93 -7.07
C ILE A 13 10.81 34.80 -7.97
N PHE A 14 11.41 34.51 -9.13
CA PHE A 14 10.88 33.53 -10.10
C PHE A 14 11.49 32.12 -10.03
N VAL A 15 12.37 31.85 -9.06
CA VAL A 15 12.89 30.48 -8.81
C VAL A 15 12.22 29.91 -7.56
N ILE A 16 10.89 29.88 -7.55
CA ILE A 16 10.17 28.98 -6.65
C ILE A 16 10.21 27.62 -7.32
N SER A 17 11.33 26.90 -7.15
CA SER A 17 11.39 25.49 -7.50
C SER A 17 10.32 24.79 -6.66
N ILE A 18 9.27 24.30 -7.31
CA ILE A 18 8.31 23.40 -6.67
C ILE A 18 9.11 22.15 -6.32
N VAL A 19 9.54 22.05 -5.06
CA VAL A 19 10.23 20.87 -4.55
C VAL A 19 9.17 19.77 -4.53
N LYS A 20 9.28 18.82 -5.47
CA LYS A 20 8.46 17.62 -5.43
C LYS A 20 8.98 16.73 -4.31
N ALA A 21 8.12 16.44 -3.34
CA ALA A 21 8.42 15.44 -2.34
C ALA A 21 8.15 14.05 -2.95
N ASN A 22 9.19 13.25 -3.15
CA ASN A 22 8.99 11.85 -3.50
C ASN A 22 8.62 11.06 -2.24
N PRO A 23 7.87 9.95 -2.36
CA PRO A 23 7.71 9.03 -1.25
C PRO A 23 9.08 8.59 -0.74
N SER A 24 9.21 8.54 0.57
CA SER A 24 10.46 8.20 1.24
C SER A 24 10.29 6.93 2.05
N GLY A 25 11.41 6.21 2.24
CA GLY A 25 11.42 5.06 3.14
C GLY A 25 11.05 5.49 4.54
N THR A 26 10.23 4.70 5.22
CA THR A 26 9.75 4.99 6.58
C THR A 26 10.10 3.86 7.54
N GLY A 27 10.14 4.18 8.84
CA GLY A 27 10.24 3.18 9.90
C GLY A 27 8.94 2.41 10.06
N ILE A 28 9.03 1.15 10.46
CA ILE A 28 7.89 0.27 10.72
C ILE A 28 8.03 -0.24 12.15
N ASN A 29 6.94 -0.18 12.92
CA ASN A 29 6.83 -0.86 14.19
C ASN A 29 5.66 -1.84 14.09
N ILE A 30 5.93 -3.14 14.20
CA ILE A 30 4.89 -4.18 14.17
C ILE A 30 4.41 -4.36 15.61
N GLU A 31 3.16 -3.99 15.88
CA GLU A 31 2.58 -4.03 17.23
C GLU A 31 1.93 -5.38 17.54
N ASP A 32 1.29 -6.00 16.55
CA ASP A 32 0.64 -7.29 16.67
C ASP A 32 0.67 -8.05 15.33
N SER A 33 0.53 -9.38 15.38
CA SER A 33 0.45 -10.26 14.21
C SER A 33 -0.38 -11.49 14.55
N GLU A 34 -1.41 -11.76 13.76
CA GLU A 34 -2.30 -12.90 13.96
C GLU A 34 -2.49 -13.73 12.68
N THR A 35 -3.01 -14.94 12.86
CA THR A 35 -3.29 -15.91 11.80
C THR A 35 -4.66 -16.52 12.07
N PHE A 36 -5.39 -16.94 11.04
CA PHE A 36 -6.66 -17.63 11.25
C PHE A 36 -6.40 -19.08 11.70
N ASP A 37 -6.79 -19.41 12.94
CA ASP A 37 -6.56 -20.73 13.54
C ASP A 37 -7.47 -21.86 13.00
N GLY A 38 -8.42 -21.53 12.09
CA GLY A 38 -9.37 -22.48 11.54
C GLY A 38 -10.66 -22.63 12.36
N GLU A 39 -11.59 -23.41 11.82
CA GLU A 39 -12.85 -23.73 12.50
C GLU A 39 -12.69 -24.90 13.49
N THR A 40 -13.39 -24.83 14.62
CA THR A 40 -13.39 -25.93 15.61
C THR A 40 -14.25 -27.10 15.14
N ALA A 41 -13.77 -28.33 15.31
CA ALA A 41 -14.52 -29.53 14.96
C ALA A 41 -15.83 -29.65 15.77
N ILE A 42 -16.93 -30.00 15.08
CA ILE A 42 -18.24 -30.25 15.69
C ILE A 42 -18.60 -31.73 15.62
N SER A 43 -19.21 -32.27 16.67
CA SER A 43 -19.67 -33.67 16.69
C SER A 43 -21.10 -33.78 16.16
N THR A 44 -21.35 -34.79 15.33
CA THR A 44 -22.71 -35.21 14.98
C THR A 44 -22.96 -36.65 15.46
N PRO A 45 -24.10 -36.96 16.09
CA PRO A 45 -24.40 -38.32 16.54
C PRO A 45 -24.60 -39.25 15.35
N ALA A 46 -23.90 -40.39 15.35
CA ALA A 46 -24.08 -41.44 14.35
C ALA A 46 -24.94 -42.58 14.92
N VAL A 47 -25.99 -42.97 14.20
CA VAL A 47 -26.89 -44.07 14.59
C VAL A 47 -26.72 -45.22 13.59
N GLY A 48 -26.43 -46.42 14.10
CA GLY A 48 -26.28 -47.62 13.29
C GLY A 48 -27.55 -47.91 12.48
N GLY A 49 -27.39 -48.14 11.16
CA GLY A 49 -28.50 -48.41 10.25
C GLY A 49 -29.18 -47.18 9.62
N ASN A 50 -28.67 -45.97 9.91
CA ASN A 50 -29.16 -44.73 9.31
C ASN A 50 -28.18 -44.21 8.23
N VAL A 51 -28.71 -43.57 7.18
CA VAL A 51 -27.95 -42.80 6.19
C VAL A 51 -28.34 -41.34 6.33
N SER A 52 -27.39 -40.49 6.68
CA SER A 52 -27.61 -39.05 6.85
C SER A 52 -26.91 -38.27 5.76
N GLU A 53 -27.64 -37.36 5.12
CA GLU A 53 -27.07 -36.37 4.23
C GLU A 53 -26.47 -35.23 5.08
N MET A 54 -25.27 -34.78 4.70
CA MET A 54 -24.54 -33.76 5.42
C MET A 54 -23.94 -32.77 4.43
N THR A 55 -24.11 -31.49 4.72
CA THR A 55 -23.40 -30.41 4.04
C THR A 55 -22.28 -29.94 4.94
N LEU A 56 -21.06 -29.96 4.41
CA LEU A 56 -19.87 -29.45 5.08
C LEU A 56 -19.45 -28.15 4.40
N THR A 57 -19.21 -27.12 5.20
CA THR A 57 -18.63 -25.85 4.76
C THR A 57 -17.40 -25.57 5.61
N GLN A 58 -16.30 -25.20 4.97
CA GLN A 58 -15.04 -24.89 5.65
C GLN A 58 -14.46 -23.61 5.07
N THR A 59 -13.94 -22.77 5.95
CA THR A 59 -13.09 -21.61 5.59
C THR A 59 -11.65 -21.99 5.87
N THR A 60 -10.75 -21.69 4.94
CA THR A 60 -9.31 -21.93 5.08
C THR A 60 -8.56 -20.62 5.01
N GLN A 61 -7.44 -20.53 5.72
CA GLN A 61 -6.55 -19.38 5.61
C GLN A 61 -5.79 -19.42 4.28
N THR A 62 -5.67 -18.25 3.63
CA THR A 62 -4.75 -18.07 2.49
C THR A 62 -3.30 -18.23 2.95
N GLN A 63 -2.47 -18.85 2.12
CA GLN A 63 -1.03 -18.92 2.33
C GLN A 63 -0.26 -17.94 1.43
N LEU A 64 -0.95 -17.30 0.47
CA LEU A 64 -0.32 -16.53 -0.60
C LEU A 64 -0.38 -15.01 -0.37
N TRP A 65 -1.10 -14.56 0.65
CA TRP A 65 -1.27 -13.15 0.99
C TRP A 65 -0.94 -12.84 2.45
N SER A 66 -0.45 -11.63 2.66
CA SER A 66 -0.36 -11.00 3.97
C SER A 66 -1.05 -9.64 3.93
N ALA A 67 -1.56 -9.19 5.07
CA ALA A 67 -2.18 -7.89 5.20
C ALA A 67 -1.57 -7.11 6.37
N PHE A 68 -1.49 -5.80 6.22
CA PHE A 68 -1.01 -4.85 7.21
C PHE A 68 -2.06 -3.75 7.37
N TYR A 69 -2.29 -3.33 8.60
CA TYR A 69 -3.09 -2.16 8.90
C TYR A 69 -2.44 -1.38 10.04
N GLY A 70 -2.74 -0.10 10.13
CA GLY A 70 -2.21 0.71 11.23
C GLY A 70 -2.36 2.20 11.00
N ASN A 71 -1.61 2.96 11.80
CA ASN A 71 -1.65 4.42 11.79
C ASN A 71 -0.42 4.98 11.07
N LEU A 72 -0.60 6.08 10.36
CA LEU A 72 0.44 6.85 9.69
C LEU A 72 0.63 8.17 10.43
N SER A 73 1.80 8.33 11.03
CA SER A 73 2.22 9.60 11.63
C SER A 73 3.54 10.07 11.04
N GLY A 74 3.74 11.39 11.06
CA GLY A 74 4.96 12.03 10.62
C GLY A 74 5.20 13.31 11.40
N GLU A 75 6.43 13.80 11.37
CA GLU A 75 6.84 15.06 12.01
C GLU A 75 7.53 15.96 10.99
N THR A 76 7.30 17.27 11.08
CA THR A 76 8.08 18.25 10.32
C THR A 76 9.25 18.68 11.17
N ALA A 77 10.46 18.26 10.79
CA ALA A 77 11.68 18.58 11.55
C ALA A 77 12.85 18.95 10.62
N LEU A 78 13.70 19.87 11.08
CA LEU A 78 14.96 20.22 10.45
C LEU A 78 16.03 19.30 11.03
N LYS A 79 16.48 18.33 10.22
CA LYS A 79 17.48 17.34 10.62
C LYS A 79 18.80 17.52 9.88
N GLY A 80 19.91 17.28 10.57
CA GLY A 80 21.22 17.13 9.96
C GLY A 80 21.35 15.78 9.24
N SER A 81 22.41 15.62 8.44
CA SER A 81 22.65 14.37 7.69
C SER A 81 22.91 13.14 8.57
N SER A 82 23.25 13.34 9.84
CA SER A 82 23.38 12.30 10.87
C SER A 82 22.05 11.90 11.51
N GLY A 83 20.95 12.58 11.20
CA GLY A 83 19.64 12.39 11.82
C GLY A 83 19.36 13.29 13.03
N ASP A 84 20.34 14.09 13.48
CA ASP A 84 20.18 15.00 14.61
C ASP A 84 19.16 16.12 14.31
N THR A 85 18.19 16.32 15.19
CA THR A 85 17.15 17.35 15.04
C THR A 85 17.64 18.71 15.55
N ILE A 86 17.70 19.70 14.65
CA ILE A 86 17.98 21.11 14.99
C ILE A 86 16.72 21.79 15.50
N PHE A 87 15.59 21.53 14.85
CA PHE A 87 14.29 22.09 15.21
C PHE A 87 13.17 21.14 14.81
N ASP A 88 12.13 21.07 15.63
CA ASP A 88 10.94 20.27 15.40
C ASP A 88 9.70 21.16 15.45
N TRP A 89 8.92 21.17 14.37
CA TRP A 89 7.65 21.89 14.27
C TRP A 89 6.46 21.03 14.70
N GLY A 90 6.68 19.75 15.02
CA GLY A 90 5.70 18.82 15.54
C GLY A 90 5.06 17.93 14.47
N ALA A 91 3.96 17.30 14.87
CA ALA A 91 3.23 16.35 14.05
C ALA A 91 2.69 16.98 12.75
N ILE A 92 2.78 16.23 11.65
CA ILE A 92 2.20 16.61 10.36
C ILE A 92 0.70 16.33 10.38
N THR A 93 -0.10 17.35 10.06
CA THR A 93 -1.46 17.13 9.55
C THR A 93 -1.38 17.06 8.03
N TYR A 94 -1.78 15.94 7.45
CA TYR A 94 -1.80 15.76 6.01
C TYR A 94 -3.22 15.89 5.46
N THR A 95 -3.33 16.50 4.28
CA THR A 95 -4.55 16.55 3.46
C THR A 95 -4.61 15.39 2.46
N LYS A 96 -3.45 14.82 2.14
CA LYS A 96 -3.27 13.70 1.20
C LYS A 96 -2.12 12.85 1.70
N ALA A 97 -2.34 11.54 1.80
CA ALA A 97 -1.29 10.61 2.16
C ALA A 97 -1.47 9.25 1.48
N TYR A 98 -0.34 8.58 1.28
CA TYR A 98 -0.27 7.25 0.68
C TYR A 98 0.77 6.42 1.41
N VAL A 99 0.46 5.13 1.60
CA VAL A 99 1.45 4.12 1.99
C VAL A 99 1.69 3.21 0.80
N PHE A 100 2.94 2.85 0.57
CA PHE A 100 3.36 1.98 -0.53
C PHE A 100 4.22 0.84 0.00
N MET A 101 4.01 -0.36 -0.54
CA MET A 101 4.79 -1.56 -0.25
C MET A 101 5.25 -2.22 -1.55
N THR A 102 6.50 -2.62 -1.62
CA THR A 102 7.07 -3.31 -2.79
C THR A 102 8.20 -4.24 -2.39
N ARG A 103 8.46 -5.27 -3.21
CA ARG A 103 9.65 -6.13 -3.06
C ARG A 103 10.93 -5.47 -3.59
N LEU A 104 10.83 -4.30 -4.19
CA LEU A 104 11.97 -3.55 -4.70
C LEU A 104 12.74 -2.89 -3.55
N ALA A 105 14.01 -3.28 -3.38
CA ALA A 105 14.93 -2.66 -2.42
C ALA A 105 15.21 -1.17 -2.72
N SER A 106 14.94 -0.73 -3.95
CA SER A 106 15.00 0.67 -4.35
C SER A 106 13.93 0.94 -5.40
N VAL A 107 13.24 2.08 -5.28
CA VAL A 107 12.19 2.51 -6.19
C VAL A 107 12.60 3.78 -6.92
N ASN A 108 12.41 3.80 -8.23
CA ASN A 108 12.53 5.01 -9.05
C ASN A 108 11.18 5.72 -9.15
N TRP A 109 10.90 6.58 -8.17
CA TRP A 109 9.68 7.39 -8.12
C TRP A 109 9.47 8.32 -9.33
N GLY A 110 10.50 8.57 -10.14
CA GLY A 110 10.38 9.35 -11.37
C GLY A 110 9.78 8.59 -12.56
N THR A 111 9.62 7.26 -12.46
CA THR A 111 9.21 6.39 -13.58
C THR A 111 8.05 5.47 -13.24
N ILE A 112 7.25 5.85 -12.24
CA ILE A 112 6.11 5.05 -11.80
C ILE A 112 4.93 5.27 -12.75
N ILE A 113 4.27 4.17 -13.09
CA ILE A 113 3.05 4.13 -13.90
C ILE A 113 2.01 3.24 -13.22
N GLY A 114 0.74 3.35 -13.62
CA GLY A 114 -0.26 2.34 -13.27
C GLY A 114 0.15 0.98 -13.83
N ALA A 115 0.05 -0.07 -13.02
CA ALA A 115 0.41 -1.42 -13.48
C ALA A 115 -0.47 -1.87 -14.66
N SER A 116 0.09 -2.66 -15.56
CA SER A 116 -0.65 -3.29 -16.66
C SER A 116 -0.96 -4.74 -16.29
N ILE A 117 -1.84 -5.40 -17.05
CA ILE A 117 -2.13 -6.82 -16.86
C ILE A 117 -0.86 -7.66 -16.96
N SER A 118 0.01 -7.39 -17.93
CA SER A 118 1.27 -8.12 -18.09
C SER A 118 2.24 -7.90 -16.94
N HIS A 119 2.21 -6.74 -16.28
CA HIS A 119 3.04 -6.53 -15.08
C HIS A 119 2.54 -7.39 -13.91
N ILE A 120 1.23 -7.53 -13.78
CA ILE A 120 0.59 -8.34 -12.74
C ILE A 120 0.85 -9.83 -12.97
N GLU A 121 0.67 -10.32 -14.20
CA GLU A 121 0.95 -11.71 -14.55
C GLU A 121 2.43 -12.07 -14.33
N ASN A 122 3.36 -11.18 -14.69
CA ASN A 122 4.79 -11.40 -14.41
C ASN A 122 5.09 -11.48 -12.90
N GLU A 123 4.36 -10.72 -12.07
CA GLU A 123 4.51 -10.79 -10.62
C GLU A 123 3.95 -12.12 -10.08
N ASP A 124 2.78 -12.57 -10.56
CA ASP A 124 2.23 -13.88 -10.22
C ASP A 124 3.23 -15.00 -10.53
N THR A 125 3.86 -14.98 -11.70
CA THR A 125 4.94 -15.91 -12.04
C THR A 125 6.13 -15.82 -11.09
N ALA A 126 6.58 -14.61 -10.78
CA ALA A 126 7.73 -14.40 -9.89
C ALA A 126 7.46 -14.88 -8.45
N LEU A 127 6.19 -14.86 -8.02
CA LEU A 127 5.76 -15.28 -6.71
C LEU A 127 5.31 -16.75 -6.64
N GLY A 128 5.20 -17.42 -7.79
CA GLY A 128 4.69 -18.80 -7.87
C GLY A 128 3.18 -18.89 -7.66
N MET A 129 2.44 -17.82 -7.98
CA MET A 129 0.99 -17.72 -7.82
C MET A 129 0.22 -17.95 -9.14
N ASP A 130 0.93 -18.24 -10.24
CA ASP A 130 0.30 -18.49 -11.54
C ASP A 130 -0.72 -19.62 -11.49
N GLY A 131 -1.96 -19.32 -11.88
CA GLY A 131 -3.05 -20.29 -11.92
C GLY A 131 -3.72 -20.55 -10.57
N GLU A 132 -3.23 -19.93 -9.50
CA GLU A 132 -3.87 -20.01 -8.18
C GLU A 132 -5.18 -19.21 -8.16
N THR A 133 -6.16 -19.71 -7.41
CA THR A 133 -7.48 -19.05 -7.31
C THR A 133 -7.37 -17.66 -6.71
N GLU A 134 -6.41 -17.48 -5.80
CA GLU A 134 -6.10 -16.22 -5.13
C GLU A 134 -4.88 -15.50 -5.72
N ALA A 135 -4.50 -15.78 -6.98
CA ALA A 135 -3.47 -15.03 -7.70
C ALA A 135 -3.79 -13.52 -7.76
N ILE A 136 -2.78 -12.66 -7.88
CA ILE A 136 -2.97 -11.20 -7.98
C ILE A 136 -3.87 -10.88 -9.19
N ASN A 137 -3.68 -11.58 -10.32
CA ASN A 137 -4.50 -11.37 -11.52
C ASN A 137 -6.00 -11.69 -11.33
N ASN A 138 -6.34 -12.53 -10.34
CA ASN A 138 -7.69 -12.97 -10.01
C ASN A 138 -8.29 -12.13 -8.88
N THR A 139 -7.46 -11.56 -8.02
CA THR A 139 -7.86 -10.67 -6.91
C THR A 139 -8.03 -9.21 -7.36
N ARG A 140 -7.31 -8.78 -8.39
CA ARG A 140 -7.35 -7.37 -8.86
C ARG A 140 -8.74 -6.96 -9.36
N THR A 141 -9.03 -5.67 -9.26
CA THR A 141 -10.19 -5.00 -9.84
C THR A 141 -9.76 -3.92 -10.83
N ASP A 142 -10.65 -3.55 -11.75
CA ASP A 142 -10.47 -2.39 -12.62
C ASP A 142 -10.58 -1.11 -11.76
N ALA A 143 -9.56 -0.26 -11.85
CA ALA A 143 -9.43 0.95 -11.05
C ALA A 143 -9.55 2.23 -11.88
N SER A 144 -10.05 2.16 -13.12
CA SER A 144 -10.17 3.31 -14.05
C SER A 144 -11.03 4.47 -13.52
N THR A 145 -11.79 4.26 -12.45
CA THR A 145 -12.61 5.27 -11.78
C THR A 145 -12.03 5.77 -10.46
N TRP A 146 -10.91 5.20 -10.02
CA TRP A 146 -10.26 5.59 -8.77
C TRP A 146 -9.52 6.92 -8.96
N PRO A 147 -9.34 7.70 -7.88
CA PRO A 147 -8.50 8.90 -7.94
C PRO A 147 -7.06 8.54 -8.34
N ASP A 148 -6.42 9.39 -9.12
CA ASP A 148 -4.99 9.23 -9.41
C ASP A 148 -4.16 9.26 -8.11
N ILE A 149 -3.02 8.56 -8.13
CA ILE A 149 -1.98 8.73 -7.11
C ILE A 149 -1.17 9.96 -7.46
N ASP A 150 -1.08 10.92 -6.54
CA ASP A 150 -0.37 12.18 -6.79
C ASP A 150 0.59 12.54 -5.66
N TYR A 151 1.88 12.33 -5.89
CA TYR A 151 2.98 12.80 -5.04
C TYR A 151 3.83 13.89 -5.74
N GLY A 152 3.16 14.79 -6.48
CA GLY A 152 3.79 15.83 -7.29
C GLY A 152 3.73 15.55 -8.80
N SER A 153 3.13 14.44 -9.18
CA SER A 153 2.63 14.13 -10.52
C SER A 153 1.55 13.07 -10.42
N ALA A 154 0.40 13.35 -11.04
CA ALA A 154 -0.71 12.41 -11.09
C ALA A 154 -0.34 11.16 -11.91
N ILE A 155 -0.61 10.00 -11.33
CA ILE A 155 -0.43 8.68 -11.94
C ILE A 155 -1.80 8.01 -11.97
N SER A 156 -2.28 7.76 -13.19
CA SER A 156 -3.52 7.01 -13.38
C SER A 156 -3.36 5.56 -12.97
N VAL A 157 -4.32 5.08 -12.19
CA VAL A 157 -4.38 3.72 -11.69
C VAL A 157 -5.23 2.90 -12.67
N ASN A 158 -4.65 1.82 -13.21
CA ASN A 158 -5.38 0.92 -14.10
C ASN A 158 -6.08 -0.20 -13.31
N TYR A 159 -5.35 -0.75 -12.31
CA TYR A 159 -5.81 -1.86 -11.49
C TYR A 159 -5.46 -1.62 -10.03
N GLY A 160 -6.25 -2.23 -9.16
CA GLY A 160 -6.04 -2.22 -7.73
C GLY A 160 -6.69 -3.41 -7.04
N ILE A 161 -6.79 -3.35 -5.72
CA ILE A 161 -7.54 -4.30 -4.91
C ILE A 161 -8.53 -3.52 -4.04
N ASP A 162 -9.82 -3.86 -4.13
CA ASP A 162 -10.88 -3.36 -3.24
C ASP A 162 -11.01 -4.32 -2.05
N MET A 163 -10.69 -3.84 -0.85
CA MET A 163 -10.88 -4.62 0.37
C MET A 163 -12.29 -4.39 0.90
N THR A 164 -13.02 -5.49 1.08
CA THR A 164 -14.45 -5.46 1.45
C THR A 164 -14.69 -5.21 2.94
N SER A 165 -13.67 -5.36 3.79
CA SER A 165 -13.74 -5.15 5.24
C SER A 165 -13.19 -3.78 5.64
N GLY A 166 -13.58 -3.31 6.84
CA GLY A 166 -13.19 -1.99 7.33
C GLY A 166 -13.87 -0.86 6.57
N SER A 167 -13.13 0.21 6.28
CA SER A 167 -13.63 1.39 5.56
C SER A 167 -13.65 1.27 4.03
N GLY A 168 -13.56 0.06 3.47
CA GLY A 168 -13.55 -0.11 2.01
C GLY A 168 -12.23 0.36 1.40
N TRP A 169 -11.11 -0.15 1.92
CA TRP A 169 -9.77 0.28 1.53
C TRP A 169 -9.47 -0.05 0.07
N ARG A 170 -8.94 0.94 -0.64
CA ARG A 170 -8.51 0.82 -2.04
C ARG A 170 -7.01 0.75 -2.11
N SER A 171 -6.49 -0.33 -2.69
CA SER A 171 -5.06 -0.56 -2.84
C SER A 171 -4.65 -0.51 -4.31
N PRO A 172 -4.22 0.64 -4.83
CA PRO A 172 -3.81 0.75 -6.23
C PRO A 172 -2.52 -0.04 -6.48
N ILE A 173 -2.44 -0.69 -7.64
CA ILE A 173 -1.25 -1.41 -8.07
C ILE A 173 -0.51 -0.54 -9.09
N LEU A 174 0.69 -0.11 -8.72
CA LEU A 174 1.59 0.69 -9.55
C LEU A 174 2.77 -0.17 -9.99
N TYR A 175 3.59 0.37 -10.89
CA TYR A 175 4.76 -0.31 -11.42
C TYR A 175 5.93 0.65 -11.59
N ASP A 176 7.09 0.25 -11.07
CA ASP A 176 8.36 0.91 -11.39
C ASP A 176 8.88 0.37 -12.72
N SER A 177 8.77 1.18 -13.78
CA SER A 177 9.23 0.79 -15.11
C SER A 177 10.75 0.69 -15.26
N THR A 178 11.53 1.29 -14.34
CA THR A 178 12.99 1.20 -14.36
C THR A 178 13.48 -0.07 -13.69
N ASN A 179 12.98 -0.35 -12.49
CA ASN A 179 13.42 -1.50 -11.69
C ASN A 179 12.56 -2.75 -11.87
N ALA A 180 11.51 -2.65 -12.70
CA ALA A 180 10.64 -3.73 -13.11
C ALA A 180 9.98 -4.48 -11.94
N GLY A 181 9.27 -3.76 -11.07
CA GLY A 181 8.53 -4.38 -9.95
C GLY A 181 7.22 -3.66 -9.62
N LEU A 182 6.25 -4.45 -9.13
CA LEU A 182 4.98 -3.91 -8.66
C LEU A 182 5.15 -3.16 -7.34
N ILE A 183 4.30 -2.15 -7.15
CA ILE A 183 4.17 -1.38 -5.92
C ILE A 183 2.69 -1.40 -5.54
N PHE A 184 2.38 -1.93 -4.37
CA PHE A 184 1.05 -1.92 -3.79
C PHE A 184 0.92 -0.64 -2.99
N GLY A 185 0.01 0.25 -3.38
CA GLY A 185 -0.32 1.47 -2.65
C GLY A 185 -1.56 1.29 -1.78
N VAL A 186 -1.85 2.28 -0.95
CA VAL A 186 -3.16 2.47 -0.31
C VAL A 186 -3.43 3.96 -0.14
N TYR A 187 -4.66 4.39 -0.41
CA TYR A 187 -5.12 5.74 -0.07
C TYR A 187 -5.35 5.81 1.44
N VAL A 188 -4.61 6.69 2.12
CA VAL A 188 -4.72 6.86 3.57
C VAL A 188 -6.03 7.58 3.90
N ASN A 189 -6.71 7.10 4.95
CA ASN A 189 -7.91 7.71 5.50
C ASN A 189 -7.75 7.79 7.02
N SER A 190 -7.52 9.00 7.53
CA SER A 190 -7.25 9.24 8.96
C SER A 190 -8.43 9.01 9.91
N SER A 191 -9.58 8.62 9.35
CA SER A 191 -10.79 8.21 10.10
C SER A 191 -11.26 6.82 9.67
N GLY A 192 -10.36 6.05 9.08
CA GLY A 192 -10.64 4.70 8.62
C GLY A 192 -10.75 3.71 9.78
N GLN A 193 -11.32 2.56 9.45
CA GLN A 193 -11.37 1.39 10.31
C GLN A 193 -10.77 0.20 9.56
N ALA A 194 -9.95 -0.57 10.25
CA ALA A 194 -9.41 -1.83 9.75
C ALA A 194 -10.48 -2.94 9.74
N PHE A 195 -10.11 -4.12 9.24
CA PHE A 195 -10.99 -5.29 9.12
C PHE A 195 -11.64 -5.72 10.44
N ASN A 196 -10.99 -5.43 11.57
CA ASN A 196 -11.43 -5.78 12.92
C ASN A 196 -12.17 -4.61 13.63
N SER A 197 -12.57 -3.57 12.88
CA SER A 197 -13.24 -2.36 13.39
C SER A 197 -12.40 -1.46 14.31
N GLN A 198 -11.09 -1.70 14.44
CA GLN A 198 -10.19 -0.76 15.10
C GLN A 198 -9.92 0.43 14.19
N ASP A 199 -9.71 1.62 14.78
CA ASP A 199 -9.30 2.80 14.04
C ASP A 199 -7.93 2.56 13.39
N ALA A 200 -7.82 2.90 12.11
CA ALA A 200 -6.61 2.77 11.33
C ALA A 200 -6.57 3.80 10.20
N ASP A 201 -5.37 4.30 9.90
CA ASP A 201 -5.14 5.23 8.79
C ASP A 201 -4.97 4.51 7.45
N TYR A 202 -4.56 3.23 7.48
CA TYR A 202 -4.42 2.40 6.30
C TYR A 202 -4.71 0.91 6.56
N GLN A 203 -5.11 0.20 5.51
CA GLN A 203 -5.07 -1.26 5.41
C GLN A 203 -4.62 -1.63 4.00
N ILE A 204 -3.62 -2.50 3.90
CA ILE A 204 -3.01 -2.93 2.66
C ILE A 204 -2.80 -4.45 2.68
N MET A 205 -2.94 -5.09 1.52
CA MET A 205 -2.63 -6.50 1.34
C MET A 205 -1.54 -6.64 0.28
N ILE A 206 -0.62 -7.56 0.52
CA ILE A 206 0.53 -7.80 -0.32
C ILE A 206 0.67 -9.31 -0.58
N PRO A 207 1.04 -9.70 -1.80
CA PRO A 207 1.20 -11.10 -2.15
C PRO A 207 2.56 -11.62 -1.65
N THR A 208 2.56 -12.72 -0.91
CA THR A 208 3.79 -13.35 -0.42
C THR A 208 4.16 -14.57 -1.26
N GLY A 209 3.21 -15.14 -1.99
CA GLY A 209 3.33 -16.55 -2.39
C GLY A 209 3.41 -17.45 -1.14
N ASP A 210 3.90 -18.67 -1.28
CA ASP A 210 3.97 -19.67 -0.21
C ASP A 210 5.21 -19.54 0.72
N VAL A 211 5.92 -18.41 0.64
CA VAL A 211 7.16 -18.14 1.38
C VAL A 211 7.14 -16.79 2.08
N THR A 212 7.92 -16.65 3.16
CA THR A 212 8.19 -15.35 3.79
C THR A 212 8.99 -14.46 2.83
N ARG A 213 8.57 -13.20 2.67
CA ARG A 213 9.23 -12.22 1.79
C ARG A 213 9.36 -10.87 2.47
N ASP A 214 10.45 -10.18 2.14
CA ASP A 214 10.66 -8.80 2.56
C ASP A 214 9.92 -7.83 1.63
N TYR A 215 9.25 -6.86 2.25
CA TYR A 215 8.63 -5.73 1.58
C TYR A 215 9.16 -4.43 2.15
N TYR A 216 9.57 -3.54 1.25
CA TYR A 216 10.05 -2.21 1.57
C TYR A 216 8.87 -1.24 1.60
N VAL A 217 8.78 -0.46 2.67
CA VAL A 217 7.66 0.45 2.93
C VAL A 217 8.08 1.88 2.69
N TYR A 218 7.25 2.60 1.96
CA TYR A 218 7.39 4.01 1.67
C TYR A 218 6.11 4.74 2.03
N ALA A 219 6.22 6.00 2.44
CA ALA A 219 5.08 6.84 2.70
C ALA A 219 5.22 8.20 2.01
N PHE A 220 4.09 8.81 1.69
CA PHE A 220 3.99 10.18 1.22
C PHE A 220 2.90 10.89 2.03
N MET A 221 3.18 12.14 2.43
CA MET A 221 2.27 12.98 3.22
C MET A 221 2.39 14.43 2.72
N GLU A 222 1.25 15.06 2.43
CA GLU A 222 1.11 16.48 2.01
C GLU A 222 -0.07 17.16 2.69
#